data_AF-A0A1M2VVI4-F1
#
_entry.id   AF-A0A1M2VVI4-F1
#
_cell.length_a   1.000
_cell.length_b   1.000
_cell.length_c   1.000
_cell.angle_alpha   90.00
_cell.angle_beta   90.00
_cell.angle_gamma   90.00
#
_symmetry.space_group_name_H-M   'P 1'
#
loop_
_entity.id
_entity.type
_entity.pdbx_description
1 polymer ?
#
loop_
_entity_poly.entity_id
_entity_poly.type
_entity_poly.pdbx_seq_one_letter_code
_entity_poly.pdbx_strand_id
1 'polypeptide(L)'
;MAPLRRWLGRVQACGPAAHINQCGDAGVPFDVPSYLLPLDLRVKLHEARAAPYHKPSNISATDKDAHPSTSSRPRKRKRTMPSLLNRLTGATSYPIVLAQYKNEFRGVGHESALHWVLVVITDKATLSGPSFQAYAQTTRAPRPGRRKPRLSDSSVATASSTRSRRSTSAVVTMGTLALDGPAVTGAKDAEQETQEVDAETDVQWYTRHGKASLFDVCATVRTLCLGGVQVGSVKAADLDKLCEYLRSHPPVPSSATPGWCSRDYVLELLELLRPYKLLRSDLQGKKPQATGAHVEVRMDDLLPELREVGRATQESIDKEDYRPFVKYHSA
;
A
#
# COMPACT_ATOMS: atom_id res chain seq x y z
N MET A 1 31.87 7.89 6.75
CA MET A 1 31.82 6.82 5.72
C MET A 1 31.80 7.48 4.34
N ALA A 2 32.67 7.05 3.42
CA ALA A 2 32.84 7.67 2.09
C ALA A 2 31.79 7.14 1.08
N PRO A 3 31.35 7.94 0.09
CA PRO A 3 30.25 7.58 -0.79
C PRO A 3 30.67 6.64 -1.94
N LEU A 4 29.85 5.60 -2.15
CA LEU A 4 29.89 4.58 -3.22
C LEU A 4 29.65 5.11 -4.66
N ARG A 5 30.07 6.34 -4.98
CA ARG A 5 29.84 6.95 -6.32
C ARG A 5 30.93 6.64 -7.36
N ARG A 6 31.96 5.86 -7.03
CA ARG A 6 33.10 5.61 -7.93
C ARG A 6 33.09 4.28 -8.69
N TRP A 7 32.04 3.45 -8.56
CA TRP A 7 32.05 2.07 -9.08
C TRP A 7 31.28 1.82 -10.39
N LEU A 8 30.51 2.80 -10.89
CA LEU A 8 29.82 2.67 -12.17
C LEU A 8 30.57 3.46 -13.24
N GLY A 9 31.36 2.73 -14.04
CA GLY A 9 31.98 3.25 -15.26
C GLY A 9 30.95 3.73 -16.27
N ARG A 10 31.41 4.53 -17.23
CA ARG A 10 30.62 5.12 -18.32
C ARG A 10 29.89 4.01 -19.12
N VAL A 11 28.56 3.98 -19.07
CA VAL A 11 27.75 3.06 -19.86
C VAL A 11 27.46 3.69 -21.22
N GLN A 12 27.91 3.05 -22.30
CA GLN A 12 27.61 3.45 -23.68
C GLN A 12 26.82 2.32 -24.35
N ALA A 13 25.58 2.60 -24.76
CA ALA A 13 24.73 1.63 -25.45
C ALA A 13 25.06 1.65 -26.95
N CYS A 14 25.62 0.56 -27.48
CA CYS A 14 25.83 0.36 -28.91
C CYS A 14 25.13 -0.94 -29.36
N GLY A 15 24.07 -0.82 -30.16
CA GLY A 15 23.47 -1.92 -30.91
C GLY A 15 22.17 -2.53 -30.34
N PRO A 16 21.44 -3.31 -31.17
CA PRO A 16 20.10 -3.84 -30.87
C PRO A 16 20.09 -5.03 -29.88
N ALA A 17 21.24 -5.48 -29.39
CA ALA A 17 21.37 -6.43 -28.29
C ALA A 17 22.04 -5.71 -27.11
N ALA A 18 21.24 -5.28 -26.13
CA ALA A 18 21.73 -4.57 -24.96
C ALA A 18 22.41 -5.55 -23.98
N HIS A 19 23.66 -5.92 -24.25
CA HIS A 19 24.55 -6.53 -23.27
C HIS A 19 25.31 -5.42 -22.54
N ILE A 20 25.21 -5.38 -21.20
CA ILE A 20 25.96 -4.45 -20.36
C ILE A 20 27.35 -5.08 -20.15
N ASN A 21 28.31 -4.76 -21.03
CA ASN A 21 29.69 -5.21 -20.85
C ASN A 21 30.44 -4.24 -19.95
N GLN A 22 30.84 -4.73 -18.76
CA GLN A 22 31.79 -4.04 -17.90
C GLN A 22 33.20 -4.37 -18.41
N CYS A 23 33.97 -3.36 -18.81
CA CYS A 23 35.34 -3.55 -19.29
C CYS A 23 36.27 -3.77 -18.08
N GLY A 24 36.47 -5.02 -17.70
CA GLY A 24 37.46 -5.47 -16.72
C GLY A 24 38.21 -6.68 -17.27
N ASP A 25 39.53 -6.70 -17.07
CA ASP A 25 40.41 -7.80 -17.47
C ASP A 25 39.89 -9.14 -16.89
N ALA A 26 39.78 -10.15 -17.77
CA ALA A 26 39.20 -11.50 -17.53
C ALA A 26 37.64 -11.56 -17.55
N GLY A 27 37.09 -11.50 -18.77
CA GLY A 27 35.66 -11.55 -19.04
C GLY A 27 35.00 -12.92 -18.86
N VAL A 28 34.10 -12.99 -17.87
CA VAL A 28 32.91 -13.83 -17.94
C VAL A 28 31.71 -12.86 -17.90
N PRO A 29 30.84 -12.84 -18.93
CA PRO A 29 29.66 -11.97 -18.91
C PRO A 29 28.76 -12.40 -17.76
N PHE A 30 28.51 -11.48 -16.82
CA PHE A 30 27.55 -11.67 -15.74
C PHE A 30 26.24 -10.99 -16.12
N ASP A 31 25.18 -11.79 -16.30
CA ASP A 31 23.84 -11.26 -16.53
C ASP A 31 23.31 -10.67 -15.22
N VAL A 32 23.24 -9.34 -15.13
CA VAL A 32 22.59 -8.65 -14.03
C VAL A 32 21.07 -8.73 -14.23
N PRO A 33 20.32 -9.38 -13.33
CA PRO A 33 18.86 -9.45 -13.45
C PRO A 33 18.24 -8.05 -13.46
N SER A 34 17.26 -7.84 -14.34
CA SER A 34 16.65 -6.52 -14.58
C SER A 34 16.04 -5.87 -13.33
N TYR A 35 15.62 -6.65 -12.33
CA TYR A 35 15.07 -6.14 -11.07
C TYR A 35 16.12 -5.50 -10.15
N LEU A 36 17.42 -5.75 -10.36
CA LEU A 36 18.51 -5.10 -9.62
C LEU A 36 18.92 -3.76 -10.23
N LEU A 37 18.37 -3.39 -11.39
CA LEU A 37 18.68 -2.12 -12.03
C LEU A 37 17.85 -0.96 -11.40
N PRO A 38 18.45 0.24 -11.28
CA PRO A 38 17.71 1.48 -11.01
C PRO A 38 16.46 1.64 -11.88
N LEU A 39 15.40 2.26 -11.33
CA LEU A 39 14.07 2.34 -11.96
C LEU A 39 14.12 3.03 -13.34
N ASP A 40 14.91 4.09 -13.47
CA ASP A 40 15.12 4.83 -14.72
C ASP A 40 15.76 3.98 -15.82
N LEU A 41 16.68 3.08 -15.45
CA LEU A 41 17.27 2.11 -16.38
C LEU A 41 16.28 1.00 -16.75
N ARG A 42 15.46 0.54 -15.81
CA ARG A 42 14.40 -0.45 -16.09
C ARG A 42 13.37 0.09 -17.09
N VAL A 43 12.93 1.34 -16.92
CA VAL A 43 11.99 2.00 -17.83
C VAL A 43 12.59 2.11 -19.23
N LYS A 44 13.84 2.57 -19.36
CA LYS A 44 14.54 2.64 -20.66
C LYS A 44 14.70 1.28 -21.35
N LEU A 45 15.01 0.23 -20.58
CA LEU A 45 15.14 -1.14 -21.11
C LEU A 45 13.79 -1.68 -21.61
N HIS A 46 12.70 -1.35 -20.92
CA HIS A 46 11.36 -1.74 -21.31
C HIS A 46 10.85 -0.95 -22.53
N GLU A 47 11.19 0.35 -22.61
CA GLU A 47 10.87 1.22 -23.73
C GLU A 47 11.63 0.81 -25.00
N ALA A 48 12.91 0.44 -24.87
CA ALA A 48 13.71 -0.09 -25.97
C ALA A 48 13.19 -1.43 -26.53
N ARG A 49 12.58 -2.27 -25.68
CA ARG A 49 11.94 -3.53 -26.10
C ARG A 49 10.54 -3.34 -26.67
N ALA A 50 9.85 -2.26 -26.28
CA ALA A 50 8.51 -1.93 -26.75
C ALA A 50 8.51 -1.15 -28.07
N ALA A 51 9.67 -0.66 -28.53
CA ALA A 51 9.79 0.01 -29.81
C ALA A 51 9.36 -0.93 -30.96
N PRO A 52 8.31 -0.60 -31.73
CA PRO A 52 7.83 -1.45 -32.81
C PRO A 52 8.93 -1.61 -33.87
N TYR A 53 9.21 -2.86 -34.24
CA TYR A 53 10.12 -3.19 -35.32
C TYR A 53 9.54 -2.66 -36.64
N HIS A 54 9.94 -1.45 -37.04
CA HIS A 54 9.53 -0.84 -38.29
C HIS A 54 10.14 -1.63 -39.45
N LYS A 55 9.36 -2.56 -40.00
CA LYS A 55 9.65 -3.20 -41.27
C LYS A 55 9.41 -2.15 -42.37
N PRO A 56 10.40 -1.79 -43.19
CA PRO A 56 10.20 -0.81 -44.26
C PRO A 56 9.23 -1.40 -45.30
N SER A 57 8.02 -0.86 -45.38
CA SER A 57 7.03 -1.21 -46.38
C SER A 57 7.07 -0.21 -47.54
N ASN A 58 7.40 -0.71 -48.73
CA ASN A 58 7.28 0.00 -50.00
C ASN A 58 5.83 0.42 -50.25
N ILE A 59 5.65 1.68 -50.65
CA ILE A 59 4.37 2.31 -50.96
C ILE A 59 4.18 2.28 -52.48
N SER A 60 3.07 1.70 -52.93
CA SER A 60 2.51 1.94 -54.27
C SER A 60 1.05 2.37 -54.14
N ALA A 61 0.74 3.45 -54.84
CA ALA A 61 -0.54 4.17 -54.90
C ALA A 61 -1.70 3.33 -55.44
N THR A 62 -2.94 3.73 -55.12
CA THR A 62 -3.93 4.31 -56.08
C THR A 62 -5.26 4.60 -55.37
N ASP A 63 -5.60 5.89 -55.35
CA ASP A 63 -6.86 6.53 -55.80
C ASP A 63 -8.13 5.67 -56.03
N LYS A 64 -9.28 6.12 -55.46
CA LYS A 64 -10.59 6.30 -56.14
C LYS A 64 -11.77 6.58 -55.17
N ASP A 65 -12.29 7.79 -55.33
CA ASP A 65 -13.70 8.18 -55.57
C ASP A 65 -14.89 7.75 -54.67
N ALA A 66 -15.54 8.82 -54.21
CA ALA A 66 -16.94 9.09 -53.83
C ALA A 66 -18.08 8.11 -54.23
N HIS A 67 -19.03 7.89 -53.31
CA HIS A 67 -20.37 8.54 -53.32
C HIS A 67 -21.31 8.03 -52.19
N PRO A 68 -22.34 8.81 -51.80
CA PRO A 68 -23.26 8.50 -50.69
C PRO A 68 -24.55 7.83 -51.16
N SER A 69 -25.14 6.93 -50.35
CA SER A 69 -26.56 6.59 -50.49
C SER A 69 -27.22 6.28 -49.15
N THR A 70 -28.27 7.04 -48.91
CA THR A 70 -29.21 6.96 -47.80
C THR A 70 -30.20 5.82 -48.05
N SER A 71 -30.32 4.88 -47.12
CA SER A 71 -31.38 3.86 -47.14
C SER A 71 -31.93 3.64 -45.72
N SER A 72 -33.11 4.17 -45.48
CA SER A 72 -33.93 3.98 -44.29
C SER A 72 -34.65 2.63 -44.39
N ARG A 73 -34.25 1.67 -43.54
CA ARG A 73 -34.98 0.40 -43.36
C ARG A 73 -35.50 0.25 -41.93
N PRO A 74 -36.70 -0.34 -41.74
CA PRO A 74 -37.38 -0.41 -40.46
C PRO A 74 -36.70 -1.40 -39.51
N ARG A 75 -36.38 -0.92 -38.31
CA ARG A 75 -35.69 -1.67 -37.25
C ARG A 75 -36.61 -2.74 -36.66
N LYS A 76 -36.53 -3.98 -37.18
CA LYS A 76 -36.97 -5.18 -36.45
C LYS A 76 -36.16 -5.27 -35.16
N ARG A 77 -36.83 -5.14 -34.01
CA ARG A 77 -36.28 -5.37 -32.67
C ARG A 77 -35.81 -6.82 -32.57
N LYS A 78 -34.57 -7.09 -32.95
CA LYS A 78 -33.85 -8.31 -32.56
C LYS A 78 -33.66 -8.22 -31.05
N ARG A 79 -34.49 -8.97 -30.30
CA ARG A 79 -34.14 -9.40 -28.94
C ARG A 79 -32.91 -10.30 -29.07
N THR A 80 -31.73 -9.68 -29.12
CA THR A 80 -30.47 -10.36 -28.85
C THR A 80 -30.51 -10.75 -27.38
N MET A 81 -30.80 -12.02 -27.11
CA MET A 81 -30.50 -12.65 -25.82
C MET A 81 -29.01 -12.42 -25.58
N PRO A 82 -28.59 -11.60 -24.58
CA PRO A 82 -27.20 -11.54 -24.19
C PRO A 82 -26.82 -12.95 -23.76
N SER A 83 -25.91 -13.56 -24.51
CA SER A 83 -25.66 -14.99 -24.47
C SER A 83 -25.15 -15.41 -23.08
N LEU A 84 -25.75 -16.46 -22.53
CA LEU A 84 -25.19 -17.20 -21.39
C LEU A 84 -23.75 -17.65 -21.65
N LEU A 85 -23.38 -17.78 -22.93
CA LEU A 85 -22.01 -18.07 -23.37
C LEU A 85 -21.01 -16.95 -23.03
N ASN A 86 -21.37 -15.67 -23.09
CA ASN A 86 -20.47 -14.59 -22.64
C ASN A 86 -20.24 -14.64 -21.11
N ARG A 87 -21.14 -15.28 -20.37
CA ARG A 87 -20.97 -15.57 -18.93
C ARG A 87 -20.06 -16.77 -18.67
N LEU A 88 -19.94 -17.69 -19.63
CA LEU A 88 -19.11 -18.91 -19.52
C LEU A 88 -17.71 -18.70 -20.09
N THR A 89 -17.54 -17.80 -21.06
CA THR A 89 -16.23 -17.51 -21.69
C THR A 89 -15.68 -16.13 -21.33
N GLY A 90 -16.45 -15.31 -20.59
CA GLY A 90 -15.95 -14.06 -20.04
C GLY A 90 -14.78 -14.35 -19.13
N ALA A 91 -13.58 -13.88 -19.52
CA ALA A 91 -12.38 -14.01 -18.70
C ALA A 91 -12.69 -13.47 -17.31
N THR A 92 -12.70 -14.35 -16.30
CA THR A 92 -12.99 -13.99 -14.92
C THR A 92 -12.02 -12.91 -14.49
N SER A 93 -12.53 -11.77 -14.05
CA SER A 93 -11.74 -10.67 -13.52
C SER A 93 -11.99 -10.49 -12.03
N TYR A 94 -10.92 -10.16 -11.31
CA TYR A 94 -10.93 -9.87 -9.89
C TYR A 94 -10.77 -8.37 -9.68
N PRO A 95 -11.62 -7.72 -8.88
CA PRO A 95 -11.50 -6.30 -8.61
C PRO A 95 -10.29 -6.04 -7.71
N ILE A 96 -9.54 -4.99 -8.07
CA ILE A 96 -8.48 -4.43 -7.25
C ILE A 96 -9.13 -3.33 -6.41
N VAL A 97 -9.09 -3.48 -5.09
CA VAL A 97 -9.77 -2.63 -4.12
C VAL A 97 -8.74 -1.97 -3.22
N LEU A 98 -8.88 -0.65 -3.07
CA LEU A 98 -8.16 0.12 -2.08
C LEU A 98 -9.06 0.28 -0.86
N ALA A 99 -8.63 -0.24 0.28
CA ALA A 99 -9.41 -0.22 1.52
C ALA A 99 -8.72 0.60 2.62
N GLN A 100 -9.53 1.16 3.52
CA GLN A 100 -9.06 1.98 4.63
C GLN A 100 -9.34 1.30 5.96
N TYR A 101 -8.39 1.40 6.88
CA TYR A 101 -8.55 0.94 8.25
C TYR A 101 -8.41 2.10 9.21
N LYS A 102 -9.27 2.04 10.24
CA LYS A 102 -9.21 2.91 11.41
C LYS A 102 -7.81 2.84 12.01
N ASN A 103 -7.31 3.95 12.55
CA ASN A 103 -6.15 3.96 13.44
C ASN A 103 -6.67 4.06 14.89
N GLU A 104 -5.92 3.60 15.89
CA GLU A 104 -6.32 3.62 17.31
C GLU A 104 -6.92 4.96 17.76
N PHE A 105 -6.42 6.07 17.19
CA PHE A 105 -6.81 7.43 17.54
C PHE A 105 -7.67 8.17 16.50
N ARG A 106 -7.88 7.60 15.30
CA ARG A 106 -8.50 8.32 14.17
C ARG A 106 -9.49 7.43 13.41
N GLY A 107 -10.69 7.96 13.14
CA GLY A 107 -11.77 7.30 12.40
C GLY A 107 -12.28 8.10 11.19
N VAL A 108 -13.55 7.93 10.85
CA VAL A 108 -14.23 8.67 9.77
C VAL A 108 -14.06 10.19 9.95
N GLY A 109 -13.85 10.91 8.84
CA GLY A 109 -13.48 12.33 8.82
C GLY A 109 -11.97 12.59 8.82
N HIS A 110 -11.15 11.57 9.04
CA HIS A 110 -9.68 11.64 8.99
C HIS A 110 -9.09 10.70 7.95
N GLU A 111 -9.76 10.51 6.81
CA GLU A 111 -9.41 9.50 5.78
C GLU A 111 -7.99 9.65 5.25
N SER A 112 -7.46 10.87 5.25
CA SER A 112 -6.08 11.17 4.85
C SER A 112 -5.03 10.61 5.81
N ALA A 113 -5.39 10.35 7.07
CA ALA A 113 -4.51 9.85 8.12
C ALA A 113 -4.77 8.36 8.48
N LEU A 114 -5.68 7.71 7.76
CA LEU A 114 -6.00 6.30 7.95
C LEU A 114 -4.95 5.39 7.32
N HIS A 115 -4.91 4.14 7.77
CA HIS A 115 -4.10 3.12 7.13
C HIS A 115 -4.76 2.66 5.84
N TRP A 116 -3.96 2.53 4.77
CA TRP A 116 -4.44 2.10 3.46
C TRP A 116 -3.85 0.73 3.14
N VAL A 117 -4.64 -0.08 2.44
CA VAL A 117 -4.22 -1.37 1.89
C VAL A 117 -4.67 -1.47 0.44
N LEU A 118 -3.95 -2.26 -0.34
CA LEU A 118 -4.42 -2.75 -1.63
C LEU A 118 -4.81 -4.23 -1.50
N VAL A 119 -6.03 -4.60 -1.89
CA VAL A 119 -6.53 -5.99 -1.86
C VAL A 119 -7.07 -6.36 -3.23
N VAL A 120 -6.71 -7.54 -3.72
CA VAL A 120 -7.35 -8.14 -4.90
C VAL A 120 -8.40 -9.12 -4.42
N ILE A 121 -9.69 -8.82 -4.62
CA ILE A 121 -10.78 -9.65 -4.09
C ILE A 121 -10.97 -10.86 -5.01
N THR A 122 -10.51 -12.03 -4.54
CA THR A 122 -10.69 -13.31 -5.23
C THR A 122 -11.97 -14.02 -4.81
N ASP A 123 -12.41 -13.81 -3.56
CA ASP A 123 -13.68 -14.33 -3.03
C ASP A 123 -14.59 -13.16 -2.61
N LYS A 124 -15.71 -13.03 -3.30
CA LYS A 124 -16.69 -11.95 -3.06
C LYS A 124 -17.53 -12.18 -1.80
N ALA A 125 -17.70 -13.43 -1.35
CA ALA A 125 -18.51 -13.72 -0.17
C ALA A 125 -17.79 -13.30 1.11
N THR A 126 -16.48 -13.57 1.17
CA THR A 126 -15.63 -13.23 2.32
C THR A 126 -14.86 -11.93 2.14
N LEU A 127 -15.00 -11.27 0.97
CA LEU A 127 -14.21 -10.10 0.56
C LEU A 127 -12.71 -10.32 0.80
N SER A 128 -12.22 -11.49 0.38
CA SER A 128 -10.85 -11.94 0.65
C SER A 128 -10.02 -12.14 -0.60
N GLY A 129 -8.71 -12.03 -0.42
CA GLY A 129 -7.72 -12.35 -1.43
C GLY A 129 -6.34 -11.79 -1.10
N PRO A 130 -5.42 -11.73 -2.07
CA PRO A 130 -4.09 -11.17 -1.87
C PRO A 130 -4.15 -9.71 -1.40
N SER A 131 -3.48 -9.41 -0.28
CA SER A 131 -3.37 -8.06 0.27
C SER A 131 -1.92 -7.55 0.27
N PHE A 132 -1.76 -6.24 0.09
CA PHE A 132 -0.49 -5.53 0.08
C PHE A 132 -0.60 -4.33 1.01
N GLN A 133 0.08 -4.42 2.14
CA GLN A 133 0.07 -3.41 3.20
C GLN A 133 1.51 -3.12 3.66
N ALA A 134 1.79 -1.85 3.92
CA ALA A 134 2.95 -1.43 4.69
C ALA A 134 2.48 -0.86 6.03
N TYR A 135 3.19 -1.14 7.11
CA TYR A 135 3.00 -0.46 8.39
C TYR A 135 4.33 -0.18 9.05
N ALA A 136 4.41 0.99 9.69
CA ALA A 136 5.52 1.37 10.53
C ALA A 136 5.31 0.76 11.91
N GLN A 137 6.30 0.02 12.41
CA GLN A 137 6.40 -0.20 13.84
C GLN A 137 7.41 0.79 14.39
N THR A 138 6.91 1.69 15.25
CA THR A 138 7.78 2.52 16.07
C THR A 138 8.33 1.65 17.18
N THR A 139 9.54 1.12 16.96
CA THR A 139 10.25 0.51 18.07
C THR A 139 10.74 1.65 18.96
N ARG A 140 10.22 1.74 20.18
CA ARG A 140 10.81 2.66 21.15
C ARG A 140 12.22 2.18 21.38
N ALA A 141 13.21 2.98 20.97
CA ALA A 141 14.60 2.73 21.28
C ALA A 141 14.69 2.38 22.78
N PRO A 142 15.29 1.23 23.15
CA PRO A 142 15.36 0.83 24.54
C PRO A 142 15.96 1.99 25.32
N ARG A 143 15.20 2.60 26.24
CA ARG A 143 15.65 3.77 27.00
C ARG A 143 17.02 3.44 27.60
N PRO A 144 18.11 4.10 27.18
CA PRO A 144 19.41 3.84 27.73
C PRO A 144 19.37 4.25 29.20
N GLY A 145 19.37 3.28 30.11
CA GLY A 145 19.70 3.56 31.51
C GLY A 145 18.58 3.58 32.54
N ARG A 146 17.53 2.76 32.43
CA ARG A 146 17.08 2.10 33.67
C ARG A 146 18.04 0.94 33.95
N ARG A 147 19.24 1.28 34.43
CA ARG A 147 20.06 0.35 35.21
C ARG A 147 19.10 -0.20 36.26
N LYS A 148 18.65 -1.44 36.12
CA LYS A 148 18.02 -2.16 37.24
C LYS A 148 18.96 -1.92 38.43
N PRO A 149 18.48 -1.43 39.58
CA PRO A 149 19.29 -1.44 40.78
C PRO A 149 19.83 -2.86 40.88
N ARG A 150 21.14 -3.02 40.72
CA ARG A 150 21.80 -4.25 41.11
C ARG A 150 21.48 -4.36 42.59
N LEU A 151 20.52 -5.23 42.93
CA LEU A 151 20.36 -5.72 44.29
C LEU A 151 21.73 -6.25 44.64
N SER A 152 22.47 -5.41 45.37
CA SER A 152 23.78 -5.74 45.86
C SER A 152 23.56 -6.92 46.79
N ASP A 153 24.37 -7.95 46.59
CA ASP A 153 24.46 -9.11 47.43
C ASP A 153 24.44 -8.69 48.91
N SER A 154 23.30 -8.86 49.56
CA SER A 154 23.24 -9.09 50.99
C SER A 154 23.07 -10.58 51.17
N SER A 155 24.21 -11.25 51.20
CA SER A 155 24.38 -12.50 51.93
C SER A 155 23.70 -12.41 53.30
N VAL A 156 22.93 -13.43 53.68
CA VAL A 156 22.97 -14.11 55.00
C VAL A 156 21.76 -15.06 55.15
N ALA A 157 22.10 -16.31 55.49
CA ALA A 157 21.36 -17.35 56.22
C ALA A 157 20.16 -18.09 55.57
N THR A 158 20.45 -19.36 55.24
CA THR A 158 19.72 -20.57 55.67
C THR A 158 18.51 -20.40 56.59
N ALA A 159 17.36 -20.91 56.17
CA ALA A 159 16.56 -21.86 56.95
C ALA A 159 15.52 -22.56 56.07
N SER A 160 15.59 -23.89 56.05
CA SER A 160 14.55 -24.78 55.58
C SER A 160 13.26 -24.54 56.36
N SER A 161 12.12 -24.39 55.67
CA SER A 161 10.86 -24.91 56.20
C SER A 161 9.90 -25.32 55.10
N THR A 162 9.48 -26.57 55.25
CA THR A 162 8.46 -27.32 54.53
C THR A 162 7.08 -26.83 54.97
N ARG A 163 6.12 -26.81 54.03
CA ARG A 163 4.64 -26.62 54.13
C ARG A 163 4.20 -25.35 53.40
N SER A 164 3.00 -25.22 52.85
CA SER A 164 1.84 -26.08 52.62
C SER A 164 0.79 -25.12 52.04
N ARG A 165 0.04 -25.60 51.03
CA ARG A 165 -1.36 -25.24 50.72
C ARG A 165 -1.74 -23.75 50.53
N ARG A 166 -2.12 -23.45 49.27
CA ARG A 166 -3.52 -23.19 48.84
C ARG A 166 -4.35 -22.26 49.74
N SER A 167 -4.61 -21.02 49.26
CA SER A 167 -5.93 -20.35 49.20
C SER A 167 -5.76 -18.86 48.83
N THR A 168 -6.34 -18.39 47.71
CA THR A 168 -7.63 -17.64 47.59
C THR A 168 -7.73 -16.37 48.43
N SER A 169 -7.60 -15.21 47.78
CA SER A 169 -8.56 -14.07 47.81
C SER A 169 -7.87 -12.78 47.38
N ALA A 170 -8.17 -12.30 46.18
CA ALA A 170 -7.89 -10.93 45.79
C ALA A 170 -9.01 -10.05 46.34
N VAL A 171 -8.72 -9.33 47.44
CA VAL A 171 -9.56 -8.22 47.92
C VAL A 171 -9.04 -6.96 47.23
N VAL A 172 -9.87 -6.39 46.36
CA VAL A 172 -9.66 -5.09 45.73
C VAL A 172 -10.09 -4.03 46.74
N THR A 173 -9.12 -3.37 47.38
CA THR A 173 -9.37 -2.18 48.19
C THR A 173 -9.34 -0.96 47.28
N MET A 174 -10.52 -0.39 46.98
CA MET A 174 -10.67 0.93 46.37
C MET A 174 -10.33 1.98 47.44
N GLY A 175 -9.13 2.56 47.35
CA GLY A 175 -8.75 3.73 48.13
C GLY A 175 -9.17 5.00 47.39
N THR A 176 -10.35 5.52 47.72
CA THR A 176 -10.72 6.91 47.48
C THR A 176 -9.98 7.80 48.47
N LEU A 177 -8.96 8.52 48.02
CA LEU A 177 -8.42 9.68 48.73
C LEU A 177 -8.93 10.94 48.04
N ALA A 178 -9.97 11.51 48.65
CA ALA A 178 -10.29 12.91 48.52
C ALA A 178 -9.22 13.70 49.30
N LEU A 179 -8.60 14.68 48.64
CA LEU A 179 -7.86 15.75 49.29
C LEU A 179 -8.36 17.07 48.70
N ASP A 180 -9.33 17.64 49.41
CA ASP A 180 -9.59 19.07 49.43
C ASP A 180 -8.40 19.76 50.13
N GLY A 181 -7.88 20.84 49.53
CA GLY A 181 -6.89 21.70 50.16
C GLY A 181 -6.51 22.90 49.27
N PRO A 182 -6.32 24.10 49.85
CA PRO A 182 -6.72 25.36 49.22
C PRO A 182 -5.66 26.02 48.34
N ALA A 183 -6.16 26.97 47.54
CA ALA A 183 -5.45 27.90 46.67
C ALA A 183 -4.24 28.55 47.34
N VAL A 184 -3.06 28.33 46.75
CA VAL A 184 -1.88 29.17 46.94
C VAL A 184 -1.58 29.86 45.61
N THR A 185 -1.93 31.14 45.57
CA THR A 185 -1.48 32.10 44.58
C THR A 185 -0.01 32.43 44.79
N GLY A 186 0.79 32.29 43.73
CA GLY A 186 2.08 32.98 43.60
C GLY A 186 3.30 32.08 43.59
N ALA A 187 3.69 31.60 42.40
CA ALA A 187 5.07 31.20 42.12
C ALA A 187 5.38 31.43 40.65
N LYS A 188 6.33 32.35 40.45
CA LYS A 188 6.88 32.91 39.23
C LYS A 188 7.29 31.85 38.19
N ASP A 189 6.82 32.06 36.96
CA ASP A 189 7.49 31.90 35.67
C ASP A 189 8.87 31.20 35.72
N ALA A 190 8.83 29.88 35.80
CA ALA A 190 9.90 29.03 35.31
C ALA A 190 9.39 28.44 33.99
N GLU A 191 9.64 29.13 32.89
CA GLU A 191 9.57 28.57 31.54
C GLU A 191 10.62 27.46 31.45
N GLN A 192 10.25 26.28 31.96
CA GLN A 192 10.98 25.06 31.75
C GLN A 192 10.63 24.61 30.34
N GLU A 193 11.34 25.22 29.37
CA GLU A 193 11.42 24.80 27.98
C GLU A 193 11.73 23.31 28.01
N THR A 194 10.66 22.52 27.91
CA THR A 194 10.74 21.06 27.92
C THR A 194 11.31 20.74 26.56
N GLN A 195 12.63 20.69 26.50
CA GLN A 195 13.39 20.24 25.34
C GLN A 195 12.92 18.80 25.10
N GLU A 196 11.89 18.65 24.27
CA GLU A 196 11.49 17.38 23.68
C GLU A 196 12.72 16.92 22.92
N VAL A 197 13.55 16.13 23.61
CA VAL A 197 14.63 15.40 22.98
C VAL A 197 13.93 14.53 21.96
N ASP A 198 14.03 14.93 20.70
CA ASP A 198 13.64 14.17 19.51
C ASP A 198 14.34 12.81 19.62
N ALA A 199 13.72 11.89 20.35
CA ALA A 199 14.18 10.53 20.46
C ALA A 199 14.01 9.99 19.05
N GLU A 200 15.13 9.85 18.34
CA GLU A 200 15.25 9.26 17.03
C GLU A 200 14.59 7.87 17.08
N THR A 201 13.29 7.84 16.79
CA THR A 201 12.52 6.60 16.73
C THR A 201 12.92 5.91 15.45
N ASP A 202 13.58 4.76 15.58
CA ASP A 202 13.85 3.90 14.46
C ASP A 202 12.51 3.32 13.96
N VAL A 203 12.11 3.77 12.77
CA VAL A 203 10.86 3.35 12.13
C VAL A 203 11.18 2.19 11.21
N GLN A 204 10.83 0.99 11.67
CA GLN A 204 10.96 -0.21 10.85
C GLN A 204 9.66 -0.46 10.07
N TRP A 205 9.79 -0.58 8.76
CA TRP A 205 8.67 -0.86 7.86
C TRP A 205 8.54 -2.35 7.61
N TYR A 206 7.31 -2.85 7.75
CA TYR A 206 6.98 -4.24 7.50
C TYR A 206 5.98 -4.34 6.36
N THR A 207 6.21 -5.31 5.48
CA THR A 207 5.23 -5.73 4.49
C THR A 207 4.46 -6.92 4.98
N ARG A 208 3.15 -6.89 4.73
CA ARG A 208 2.32 -8.08 4.83
C ARG A 208 1.77 -8.40 3.44
N HIS A 209 2.30 -9.47 2.86
CA HIS A 209 1.77 -10.09 1.66
C HIS A 209 1.16 -11.42 2.02
N GLY A 210 -0.13 -11.58 1.81
CA GLY A 210 -0.83 -12.81 2.16
C GLY A 210 -2.26 -12.79 1.67
N LYS A 211 -2.95 -13.92 1.82
CA LYS A 211 -4.40 -13.92 1.74
C LYS A 211 -4.94 -13.26 3.00
N ALA A 212 -5.76 -12.23 2.83
CA ALA A 212 -6.47 -11.62 3.93
C ALA A 212 -7.91 -11.34 3.47
N SER A 213 -8.85 -11.61 4.37
CA SER A 213 -10.19 -11.04 4.25
C SER A 213 -10.16 -9.57 4.69
N LEU A 214 -11.00 -8.72 4.10
CA LEU A 214 -11.28 -7.40 4.67
C LEU A 214 -11.74 -7.49 6.14
N PHE A 215 -12.31 -8.62 6.56
CA PHE A 215 -12.63 -8.91 7.96
C PHE A 215 -11.38 -9.31 8.79
N ASP A 216 -10.38 -9.97 8.20
CA ASP A 216 -9.19 -10.46 8.91
C ASP A 216 -8.09 -9.40 9.05
N VAL A 217 -7.95 -8.50 8.07
CA VAL A 217 -7.00 -7.38 8.18
C VAL A 217 -7.36 -6.52 9.41
N CYS A 218 -8.65 -6.43 9.74
CA CYS A 218 -9.15 -5.81 10.97
C CYS A 218 -8.69 -6.52 12.25
N ALA A 219 -8.75 -7.86 12.24
CA ALA A 219 -8.45 -8.67 13.42
C ALA A 219 -6.99 -8.54 13.87
N THR A 220 -6.05 -8.33 12.93
CA THR A 220 -4.63 -8.20 13.26
C THR A 220 -4.23 -6.89 13.95
N VAL A 221 -5.06 -5.85 13.90
CA VAL A 221 -4.72 -4.53 14.46
C VAL A 221 -5.77 -4.02 15.47
N ARG A 222 -6.82 -4.80 15.80
CA ARG A 222 -8.02 -4.28 16.50
C ARG A 222 -8.63 -3.04 15.81
N THR A 223 -8.37 -2.89 14.51
CA THR A 223 -8.84 -1.74 13.73
C THR A 223 -10.02 -2.16 12.89
N LEU A 224 -11.03 -1.31 12.79
CA LEU A 224 -12.19 -1.57 11.93
C LEU A 224 -11.85 -1.13 10.50
N CYS A 225 -12.13 -1.99 9.51
CA CYS A 225 -12.14 -1.61 8.10
C CYS A 225 -13.29 -0.63 7.92
N LEU A 226 -13.00 0.50 7.30
CA LEU A 226 -13.94 1.57 6.98
C LEU A 226 -14.39 1.47 5.51
N GLY A 227 -14.32 0.25 4.95
CA GLY A 227 -14.71 -0.02 3.58
C GLY A 227 -13.58 0.16 2.57
N GLY A 228 -13.94 0.07 1.30
CA GLY A 228 -12.99 0.20 0.20
C GLY A 228 -13.62 0.58 -1.12
N VAL A 229 -12.77 0.98 -2.06
CA VAL A 229 -13.15 1.45 -3.39
C VAL A 229 -12.44 0.60 -4.43
N GLN A 230 -13.17 0.14 -5.44
CA GLN A 230 -12.57 -0.50 -6.60
C GLN A 230 -11.78 0.53 -7.41
N VAL A 231 -10.46 0.31 -7.50
CA VAL A 231 -9.52 1.15 -8.25
C VAL A 231 -9.11 0.51 -9.57
N GLY A 232 -9.42 -0.78 -9.78
CA GLY A 232 -9.02 -1.50 -10.96
C GLY A 232 -9.59 -2.91 -11.06
N SER A 233 -9.10 -3.67 -12.03
CA SER A 233 -9.40 -5.11 -12.15
C SER A 233 -8.24 -5.84 -12.81
N VAL A 234 -8.04 -7.10 -12.43
CA VAL A 234 -7.04 -8.01 -13.01
C VAL A 234 -7.72 -9.27 -13.52
N LYS A 235 -7.28 -9.80 -14.66
CA LYS A 235 -7.76 -11.09 -15.16
C LYS A 235 -7.25 -12.22 -14.26
N ALA A 236 -8.05 -13.26 -14.08
CA ALA A 236 -7.65 -14.40 -13.25
C ALA A 236 -6.34 -15.04 -13.71
N ALA A 237 -6.11 -15.12 -15.03
CA ALA A 237 -4.86 -15.65 -15.60
C ALA A 237 -3.60 -14.82 -15.29
N ASP A 238 -3.77 -13.55 -14.93
CA ASP A 238 -2.67 -12.61 -14.65
C ASP A 238 -2.49 -12.34 -13.15
N LEU A 239 -3.36 -12.91 -12.29
CA LEU A 239 -3.37 -12.66 -10.85
C LEU A 239 -2.04 -13.01 -10.18
N ASP A 240 -1.50 -14.20 -10.47
CA ASP A 240 -0.28 -14.66 -9.81
C ASP A 240 0.94 -13.83 -10.22
N LYS A 241 1.03 -13.47 -11.51
CA LYS A 241 2.08 -12.59 -12.05
C LYS A 241 2.00 -11.21 -11.42
N LEU A 242 0.79 -10.66 -11.28
CA LEU A 242 0.60 -9.39 -10.60
C LEU A 242 1.04 -9.47 -9.14
N CYS A 243 0.67 -10.55 -8.43
CA CYS A 243 1.04 -10.72 -7.03
C CYS A 243 2.55 -10.83 -6.85
N GLU A 244 3.24 -11.60 -7.70
CA GLU A 244 4.69 -11.70 -7.69
C GLU A 244 5.34 -10.35 -7.98
N TYR A 245 4.83 -9.63 -8.99
CA TYR A 245 5.31 -8.29 -9.35
C TYR A 245 5.16 -7.29 -8.21
N LEU A 246 4.00 -7.22 -7.55
CA LEU A 246 3.81 -6.28 -6.43
C LEU A 246 4.66 -6.67 -5.21
N ARG A 247 4.88 -7.97 -4.95
CA ARG A 247 5.77 -8.44 -3.87
C ARG A 247 7.24 -8.10 -4.13
N SER A 248 7.66 -7.98 -5.38
CA SER A 248 9.03 -7.59 -5.72
C SER A 248 9.29 -6.08 -5.53
N HIS A 249 8.27 -5.31 -5.12
CA HIS A 249 8.37 -3.88 -4.83
C HIS A 249 8.09 -3.63 -3.34
N PRO A 250 9.06 -3.95 -2.46
CA PRO A 250 8.93 -3.64 -1.05
C PRO A 250 8.89 -2.11 -0.84
N PRO A 251 8.26 -1.66 0.24
CA PRO A 251 8.21 -0.26 0.63
C PRO A 251 9.63 0.23 0.88
N VAL A 252 10.05 1.23 0.10
CA VAL A 252 11.34 1.90 0.30
C VAL A 252 11.03 3.30 0.82
N PRO A 253 10.99 3.51 2.15
CA PRO A 253 10.78 4.85 2.68
C PRO A 253 11.89 5.75 2.12
N SER A 254 11.48 6.71 1.31
CA SER A 254 12.42 7.67 0.74
C SER A 254 12.92 8.57 1.85
N SER A 255 14.23 8.63 2.07
CA SER A 255 14.83 9.59 3.01
C SER A 255 14.52 11.04 2.62
N ALA A 256 14.12 11.28 1.37
CA ALA A 256 13.70 12.58 0.88
C ALA A 256 12.25 12.95 1.25
N THR A 257 11.47 12.00 1.76
CA THR A 257 10.04 12.22 2.09
C THR A 257 9.79 11.92 3.58
N PRO A 258 10.11 12.87 4.48
CA PRO A 258 9.76 12.74 5.90
C PRO A 258 8.26 12.47 6.04
N GLY A 259 7.90 11.50 6.88
CA GLY A 259 6.49 11.16 7.11
C GLY A 259 5.86 10.23 6.06
N TRP A 260 6.68 9.55 5.24
CA TRP A 260 6.21 8.46 4.37
C TRP A 260 5.37 7.46 5.18
N CYS A 261 4.21 7.08 4.66
CA CYS A 261 3.25 6.25 5.37
C CYS A 261 2.65 5.15 4.49
N SER A 262 1.80 4.30 5.10
CA SER A 262 1.12 3.20 4.39
C SER A 262 0.32 3.67 3.16
N ARG A 263 -0.17 4.90 3.19
CA ARG A 263 -0.88 5.51 2.06
C ARG A 263 0.05 5.73 0.89
N ASP A 264 1.23 6.28 1.14
CA ASP A 264 2.20 6.62 0.09
C ASP A 264 2.69 5.33 -0.60
N TYR A 265 2.89 4.25 0.16
CA TYR A 265 3.12 2.91 -0.41
C TYR A 265 2.03 2.48 -1.38
N VAL A 266 0.76 2.59 -0.96
CA VAL A 266 -0.36 2.16 -1.79
C VAL A 266 -0.44 3.01 -3.05
N LEU A 267 -0.19 4.33 -2.97
CA LEU A 267 -0.14 5.21 -4.14
C LEU A 267 1.00 4.80 -5.10
N GLU A 268 2.18 4.47 -4.57
CA GLU A 268 3.27 3.90 -5.38
C GLU A 268 2.85 2.60 -6.08
N LEU A 269 2.15 1.70 -5.37
CA LEU A 269 1.64 0.47 -6.00
C LEU A 269 0.63 0.77 -7.11
N LEU A 270 -0.25 1.77 -6.95
CA LEU A 270 -1.18 2.16 -8.01
C LEU A 270 -0.45 2.66 -9.26
N GLU A 271 0.65 3.39 -9.09
CA GLU A 271 1.50 3.81 -10.20
C GLU A 271 2.11 2.61 -10.94
N LEU A 272 2.53 1.57 -10.22
CA LEU A 272 3.01 0.32 -10.82
C LEU A 272 1.92 -0.42 -11.63
N LEU A 273 0.64 -0.24 -11.32
CA LEU A 273 -0.47 -0.86 -12.06
C LEU A 273 -0.77 -0.16 -13.39
N ARG A 274 -0.41 1.12 -13.54
CA ARG A 274 -0.81 1.95 -14.67
C ARG A 274 -0.27 1.44 -16.02
N PRO A 275 1.01 1.02 -16.18
CA PRO A 275 1.51 0.50 -17.45
C PRO A 275 0.74 -0.71 -17.97
N TYR A 276 0.12 -1.48 -17.08
CA TYR A 276 -0.64 -2.68 -17.38
C TYR A 276 -2.12 -2.41 -17.68
N LYS A 277 -2.57 -1.15 -17.60
CA LYS A 277 -3.98 -0.75 -17.80
C LYS A 277 -4.93 -1.50 -16.86
N LEU A 278 -4.48 -1.78 -15.64
CA LEU A 278 -5.27 -2.49 -14.62
C LEU A 278 -6.14 -1.53 -13.81
N LEU A 279 -5.90 -0.22 -13.88
CA LEU A 279 -6.69 0.80 -13.19
C LEU A 279 -7.98 1.13 -13.95
N ARG A 280 -8.98 1.62 -13.23
CA ARG A 280 -10.20 2.21 -13.81
C ARG A 280 -9.87 3.41 -14.70
N SER A 281 -10.71 3.67 -15.70
CA SER A 281 -10.43 4.61 -16.80
C SER A 281 -10.18 6.05 -16.34
N ASP A 282 -10.87 6.52 -15.30
CA ASP A 282 -10.69 7.84 -14.70
C ASP A 282 -9.35 8.00 -13.96
N LEU A 283 -8.79 6.92 -13.39
CA LEU A 283 -7.46 6.91 -12.77
C LEU A 283 -6.34 6.68 -13.79
N GLN A 284 -6.64 5.91 -14.84
CA GLN A 284 -5.71 5.61 -15.93
C GLN A 284 -5.39 6.85 -16.78
N GLY A 285 -6.42 7.69 -17.03
CA GLY A 285 -6.34 8.83 -17.95
C GLY A 285 -6.02 10.17 -17.30
N LYS A 286 -5.70 10.22 -16.00
CA LYS A 286 -5.33 11.48 -15.36
C LYS A 286 -4.12 12.07 -16.07
N LYS A 287 -4.24 13.32 -16.52
CA LYS A 287 -3.15 14.01 -17.23
C LYS A 287 -2.12 14.49 -16.22
N PRO A 288 -0.83 14.52 -16.59
CA PRO A 288 0.17 15.17 -15.76
C PRO A 288 -0.24 16.62 -15.59
N GLN A 289 -0.31 17.09 -14.34
CA GLN A 289 -0.49 18.51 -14.06
C GLN A 289 0.74 19.24 -14.63
N ALA A 290 0.53 20.44 -15.18
CA ALA A 290 1.33 21.13 -16.20
C ALA A 290 2.84 21.41 -15.91
N THR A 291 3.45 20.75 -14.93
CA THR A 291 4.81 21.00 -14.44
C THR A 291 5.72 19.81 -14.73
N GLY A 292 5.67 19.24 -15.94
CA GLY A 292 6.71 18.33 -16.47
C GLY A 292 7.03 17.06 -15.65
N ALA A 293 6.25 16.76 -14.63
CA ALA A 293 6.51 15.71 -13.66
C ALA A 293 5.47 14.60 -13.83
N HIS A 294 5.93 13.38 -13.57
CA HIS A 294 5.22 12.11 -13.61
C HIS A 294 3.70 12.23 -13.32
N VAL A 295 2.88 11.57 -14.14
CA VAL A 295 1.45 11.42 -13.82
C VAL A 295 1.37 10.63 -12.51
N GLU A 296 0.64 11.12 -11.51
CA GLU A 296 0.53 10.45 -10.22
C GLU A 296 -0.94 10.37 -9.80
N VAL A 297 -1.39 9.19 -9.37
CA VAL A 297 -2.67 9.02 -8.66
C VAL A 297 -2.51 9.71 -7.32
N ARG A 298 -3.29 10.76 -7.10
CA ARG A 298 -3.25 11.52 -5.85
C ARG A 298 -4.31 11.05 -4.89
N MET A 299 -4.09 11.36 -3.62
CA MET A 299 -5.06 11.14 -2.57
C MET A 299 -6.42 11.80 -2.90
N ASP A 300 -6.41 13.03 -3.42
CA ASP A 300 -7.63 13.78 -3.79
C ASP A 300 -8.50 13.08 -4.83
N ASP A 301 -7.91 12.19 -5.63
CA ASP A 301 -8.60 11.44 -6.65
C ASP A 301 -9.46 10.31 -6.06
N LEU A 302 -9.10 9.85 -4.87
CA LEU A 302 -9.70 8.70 -4.19
C LEU A 302 -10.54 9.12 -2.97
N LEU A 303 -10.18 10.22 -2.31
CA LEU A 303 -10.79 10.67 -1.06
C LEU A 303 -12.32 10.83 -1.10
N PRO A 304 -12.96 11.39 -2.15
CA PRO A 304 -14.40 11.56 -2.16
C PRO A 304 -15.14 10.22 -2.00
N GLU A 305 -14.69 9.19 -2.72
CA GLU A 305 -15.27 7.85 -2.64
C GLU A 305 -14.90 7.15 -1.35
N LEU A 306 -13.66 7.32 -0.88
CA LEU A 306 -13.22 6.75 0.40
C LEU A 306 -14.00 7.31 1.60
N ARG A 307 -14.33 8.61 1.59
CA ARG A 307 -15.22 9.25 2.58
C ARG A 307 -16.64 8.70 2.53
N GLU A 308 -17.16 8.44 1.34
CA GLU A 308 -18.48 7.85 1.15
C GLU A 308 -18.55 6.44 1.74
N VAL A 309 -17.61 5.57 1.38
CA VAL A 309 -17.58 4.19 1.91
C VAL A 309 -17.25 4.14 3.40
N GLY A 310 -16.41 5.08 3.88
CA GLY A 310 -16.10 5.28 5.29
C GLY A 310 -17.33 5.56 6.13
N ARG A 311 -18.14 6.54 5.71
CA ARG A 311 -19.41 6.87 6.37
C ARG A 311 -20.40 5.70 6.35
N ALA A 312 -20.60 5.08 5.19
CA ALA A 312 -21.53 3.95 5.06
C ALA A 312 -21.13 2.77 5.96
N THR A 313 -19.83 2.48 6.06
CA THR A 313 -19.32 1.41 6.93
C THR A 313 -19.45 1.79 8.41
N GLN A 314 -19.22 3.05 8.77
CA GLN A 314 -19.41 3.52 10.14
C GLN A 314 -20.87 3.46 10.60
N GLU A 315 -21.82 3.83 9.74
CA GLU A 315 -23.25 3.66 10.04
C GLU A 315 -23.64 2.20 10.27
N SER A 316 -22.98 1.26 9.58
CA SER A 316 -23.15 -0.18 9.78
C SER A 316 -22.56 -0.65 11.12
N ILE A 317 -21.40 -0.11 11.51
CA ILE A 317 -20.79 -0.33 12.84
C ILE A 317 -21.75 0.14 13.94
N ASP A 318 -22.32 1.34 13.80
CA ASP A 318 -23.19 1.95 14.81
C ASP A 318 -24.52 1.20 14.98
N LYS A 319 -24.92 0.40 13.98
CA LYS A 319 -26.10 -0.48 14.01
C LYS A 319 -25.80 -1.90 14.51
N GLU A 320 -24.58 -2.17 14.97
CA GLU A 320 -24.10 -3.49 15.40
C GLU A 320 -24.15 -4.58 14.32
N ASP A 321 -24.36 -4.23 13.04
CA ASP A 321 -24.36 -5.15 11.89
C ASP A 321 -23.14 -4.85 11.02
N TYR A 322 -21.94 -5.09 11.56
CA TYR A 322 -20.69 -4.74 10.91
C TYR A 322 -20.52 -5.41 9.54
N ARG A 323 -20.56 -4.60 8.48
CA ARG A 323 -20.37 -5.02 7.09
C ARG A 323 -19.48 -4.02 6.37
N PRO A 324 -18.22 -4.37 6.05
CA PRO A 324 -17.37 -3.48 5.28
C PRO A 324 -17.99 -3.23 3.90
N PHE A 325 -18.22 -1.96 3.58
CA PHE A 325 -18.83 -1.56 2.32
C PHE A 325 -17.75 -1.38 1.24
N VAL A 326 -17.92 -2.04 0.09
CA VAL A 326 -17.04 -1.87 -1.07
C VAL A 326 -17.81 -1.23 -2.21
N LYS A 327 -17.34 -0.06 -2.66
CA LYS A 327 -17.89 0.62 -3.84
C LYS A 327 -17.25 0.05 -5.10
N TYR A 328 -18.04 -0.70 -5.87
CA TYR A 328 -17.64 -1.26 -7.15
C TYR A 328 -17.96 -0.31 -8.30
N HIS A 329 -17.10 -0.30 -9.31
CA HIS A 329 -17.31 0.45 -10.55
C HIS A 329 -17.65 -0.53 -11.67
N SER A 330 -18.69 -0.23 -12.45
CA SER A 330 -19.01 -0.99 -13.65
C SER A 330 -17.88 -0.81 -14.67
N ALA A 331 -17.23 -1.91 -15.04
CA ALA A 331 -16.25 -1.96 -16.11
C ALA A 331 -16.89 -1.68 -17.49
#